data_AF-A0A3G8Y4V2-F1
#
_entry.id   AF-A0A3G8Y4V2-F1
#
_cell.length_a   1.000
_cell.length_b   1.000
_cell.length_c   1.000
_cell.angle_alpha   90.00
_cell.angle_beta   90.00
_cell.angle_gamma   90.00
#
_symmetry.space_group_name_H-M   'P 1'
#
loop_
_entity.id
_entity.type
_entity.pdbx_description
1 polymer ?
#
loop_
_entity_poly.entity_id
_entity_poly.type
_entity_poly.pdbx_seq_one_letter_code
_entity_poly.pdbx_strand_id
1 'polypeptide(L)'
;MRWFKFIIIIVLCLFGLYSLSMNFVDESKSFTHQSEINYPIEKVFPQFNNLQNFSSWNDFFTEKKDLSYSFFTPYEGKGSSMKYSDKSSSESGDFFIRYSNPGKTIRYQLFEGKNNNPYLIDVKFRPEGTKTKIFWNIHTPKRSYLERSLNLLAEDFFVSNIDKSIKNLYQLLGNKVNKDQQLASIKYDSIMIENREGALLLGVNVSTRNSKDVLFKNVLMNHGKVVNFVRSDLGKKDDEFGTPVMITNPSNLKDKEISYFYGVPLSKRIPVSDNNFNFQTINSSRVYYIYFQGNYNNRIKNIQELLKKAKRDTLRNGQLMEEFLEEPTENQDVKLKLSLPVYR
;
A
#
# COMPACT_ATOMS: atom_id res chain seq x y z
N MET A 1 50.55 -8.47 -32.85
CA MET A 1 49.67 -8.65 -34.03
C MET A 1 49.14 -10.07 -34.23
N ARG A 2 49.95 -11.14 -34.20
CA ARG A 2 49.46 -12.53 -34.42
C ARG A 2 48.48 -13.01 -33.34
N TRP A 3 48.75 -12.74 -32.07
CA TRP A 3 47.86 -13.13 -30.96
C TRP A 3 46.49 -12.45 -31.02
N PHE A 4 46.45 -11.16 -31.40
CA PHE A 4 45.20 -10.44 -31.61
C PHE A 4 44.36 -11.06 -32.75
N LYS A 5 45.00 -11.52 -33.83
CA LYS A 5 44.32 -12.26 -34.90
C LYS A 5 43.73 -13.58 -34.42
N PHE A 6 44.44 -14.32 -33.56
CA PHE A 6 43.90 -15.54 -32.95
C PHE A 6 42.70 -15.26 -32.04
N ILE A 7 42.75 -14.22 -31.21
CA ILE A 7 41.62 -13.81 -30.36
C ILE A 7 40.39 -13.45 -31.22
N ILE A 8 40.58 -12.69 -32.30
CA ILE A 8 39.49 -12.36 -33.23
C ILE A 8 38.88 -13.62 -33.85
N ILE A 9 39.70 -14.57 -34.30
CA ILE A 9 39.20 -15.83 -34.89
C ILE A 9 38.39 -16.61 -33.86
N ILE A 10 38.87 -16.72 -32.62
CA ILE A 10 38.14 -17.40 -31.54
C ILE A 10 36.80 -16.72 -31.26
N VAL A 11 36.77 -15.38 -31.16
CA VAL A 11 35.53 -14.62 -30.94
C VAL A 11 34.55 -14.83 -32.10
N LEU A 12 35.02 -14.82 -33.35
CA LEU A 12 34.18 -15.09 -34.52
C LEU A 12 33.64 -16.53 -34.53
N CYS A 13 34.45 -17.51 -34.14
CA CYS A 13 34.00 -18.90 -33.99
C CYS A 13 32.94 -19.04 -32.89
N LEU A 14 33.16 -18.41 -31.72
CA LEU A 14 32.18 -18.40 -30.63
C LEU A 14 30.88 -17.69 -31.02
N PHE A 15 30.98 -16.56 -31.71
CA PHE A 15 29.82 -15.85 -32.23
C PHE A 15 29.06 -16.67 -33.28
N GLY A 16 29.78 -17.36 -34.17
CA GLY A 16 29.20 -18.28 -35.14
C GLY A 16 28.46 -19.44 -34.47
N LEU A 17 29.08 -20.06 -33.47
CA LEU A 17 28.44 -21.12 -32.67
C LEU A 17 27.22 -20.61 -31.91
N TYR A 18 27.29 -19.43 -31.29
CA TYR A 18 26.16 -18.78 -30.63
C TYR A 18 25.02 -18.50 -31.61
N SER A 19 25.33 -17.92 -32.76
CA SER A 19 24.35 -17.63 -33.79
C SER A 19 23.68 -18.92 -34.26
N LEU A 20 24.44 -19.98 -34.54
CA LEU A 20 23.89 -21.27 -34.96
C LEU A 20 22.98 -21.90 -33.90
N SER A 21 23.33 -21.81 -32.61
CA SER A 21 22.53 -22.38 -31.54
C SER A 21 21.15 -21.74 -31.40
N MET A 22 20.99 -20.47 -31.79
CA MET A 22 19.68 -19.77 -31.79
C MET A 22 18.65 -20.37 -32.77
N ASN A 23 19.06 -21.19 -33.74
CA ASN A 23 18.12 -21.94 -34.58
C ASN A 23 17.32 -22.99 -33.80
N PHE A 24 17.89 -23.51 -32.70
CA PHE A 24 17.29 -24.55 -31.87
C PHE A 24 16.51 -23.98 -30.68
N VAL A 25 16.47 -22.65 -30.53
CA VAL A 25 15.71 -21.99 -29.48
C VAL A 25 14.44 -21.41 -30.08
N ASP A 26 13.30 -21.69 -29.46
CA ASP A 26 12.02 -21.16 -29.91
C ASP A 26 11.96 -19.63 -29.81
N GLU A 27 11.21 -19.03 -30.73
CA GLU A 27 11.01 -17.57 -30.78
C GLU A 27 10.21 -17.03 -29.59
N SER A 28 9.43 -17.88 -28.92
CA SER A 28 8.65 -17.57 -27.71
C SER A 28 8.58 -18.80 -26.81
N LYS A 29 8.29 -18.62 -25.52
CA LYS A 29 8.14 -19.69 -24.55
C LYS A 29 6.80 -19.59 -23.84
N SER A 30 6.14 -20.73 -23.67
CA SER A 30 4.94 -20.85 -22.83
C SER A 30 5.23 -21.79 -21.67
N PHE A 31 4.82 -21.40 -20.47
CA PHE A 31 4.97 -22.23 -19.28
C PHE A 31 3.85 -21.96 -18.29
N THR A 32 3.70 -22.88 -17.33
CA THR A 32 2.66 -22.80 -16.31
C THR A 32 3.27 -22.94 -14.92
N HIS A 33 2.80 -22.13 -13.98
CA HIS A 33 3.23 -22.21 -12.58
C HIS A 33 2.01 -22.26 -11.66
N GLN A 34 2.12 -22.97 -10.54
CA GLN A 34 1.08 -23.05 -9.53
C GLN A 34 1.60 -22.47 -8.22
N SER A 35 0.84 -21.55 -7.64
CA SER A 35 1.07 -21.06 -6.28
C SER A 35 -0.17 -21.26 -5.40
N GLU A 36 0.03 -21.23 -4.09
CA GLU A 36 -1.02 -21.33 -3.08
C GLU A 36 -0.89 -20.18 -2.08
N ILE A 37 -2.02 -19.66 -1.64
CA ILE A 37 -2.08 -18.67 -0.56
C ILE A 37 -3.16 -19.05 0.45
N ASN A 38 -2.83 -18.94 1.74
CA ASN A 38 -3.72 -19.27 2.85
C ASN A 38 -4.74 -18.16 3.16
N TYR A 39 -5.39 -17.64 2.11
CA TYR A 39 -6.48 -16.67 2.23
C TYR A 39 -7.62 -17.04 1.27
N PRO A 40 -8.87 -16.75 1.67
CA PRO A 40 -10.04 -17.06 0.85
C PRO A 40 -10.10 -16.12 -0.37
N ILE A 41 -10.77 -16.56 -1.42
CA ILE A 41 -10.75 -15.90 -2.73
C ILE A 41 -11.25 -14.46 -2.68
N GLU A 42 -12.16 -14.14 -1.76
CA GLU A 42 -12.74 -12.81 -1.57
C GLU A 42 -11.68 -11.79 -1.13
N LYS A 43 -10.62 -12.24 -0.43
CA LYS A 43 -9.49 -11.38 -0.07
C LYS A 43 -8.40 -11.35 -1.15
N VAL A 44 -8.21 -12.46 -1.86
CA VAL A 44 -7.14 -12.61 -2.84
C VAL A 44 -7.50 -11.92 -4.16
N PHE A 45 -8.68 -12.20 -4.72
CA PHE A 45 -9.07 -11.73 -6.06
C PHE A 45 -9.02 -10.21 -6.24
N PRO A 46 -9.48 -9.37 -5.29
CA PRO A 46 -9.39 -7.91 -5.43
C PRO A 46 -7.95 -7.37 -5.53
N GLN A 47 -6.96 -8.12 -5.03
CA GLN A 47 -5.54 -7.74 -5.11
C GLN A 47 -4.97 -7.93 -6.52
N PHE A 48 -5.59 -8.80 -7.31
CA PHE A 48 -5.25 -9.05 -8.71
C PHE A 48 -6.09 -8.22 -9.68
N ASN A 49 -7.35 -8.00 -9.33
CA ASN A 49 -8.31 -7.32 -10.20
C ASN A 49 -8.12 -5.80 -10.27
N ASN A 50 -7.38 -5.21 -9.32
CA ASN A 50 -7.08 -3.78 -9.27
C ASN A 50 -5.57 -3.56 -9.39
N LEU A 51 -5.14 -2.79 -10.39
CA LEU A 51 -3.71 -2.64 -10.69
C LEU A 51 -2.94 -1.85 -9.64
N GLN A 52 -3.60 -0.94 -8.90
CA GLN A 52 -2.98 -0.23 -7.77
C GLN A 52 -2.67 -1.19 -6.62
N ASN A 53 -3.59 -2.11 -6.34
CA ASN A 53 -3.35 -3.18 -5.38
C ASN A 53 -2.24 -4.09 -5.88
N PHE A 54 -2.30 -4.53 -7.14
CA PHE A 54 -1.34 -5.47 -7.74
C PHE A 54 0.10 -4.95 -7.65
N SER A 55 0.34 -3.69 -8.01
CA SER A 55 1.68 -3.08 -7.99
C SER A 55 2.26 -2.93 -6.58
N SER A 56 1.45 -2.99 -5.53
CA SER A 56 1.91 -2.78 -4.15
C SER A 56 2.65 -3.99 -3.54
N TRP A 57 2.43 -5.18 -4.08
CA TRP A 57 2.99 -6.45 -3.58
C TRP A 57 3.74 -7.26 -4.64
N ASN A 58 3.47 -7.06 -5.93
CA ASN A 58 4.12 -7.81 -6.99
C ASN A 58 5.60 -7.41 -7.13
N ASP A 59 6.48 -8.40 -7.05
CA ASP A 59 7.93 -8.24 -6.92
C ASP A 59 8.55 -7.47 -8.10
N PHE A 60 8.04 -7.68 -9.32
CA PHE A 60 8.48 -6.94 -10.51
C PHE A 60 8.33 -5.41 -10.36
N PHE A 61 7.29 -4.98 -9.62
CA PHE A 61 7.01 -3.57 -9.35
C PHE A 61 7.60 -3.11 -8.00
N THR A 62 7.73 -3.98 -7.00
CA THR A 62 8.21 -3.56 -5.67
C THR A 62 9.72 -3.62 -5.48
N GLU A 63 10.46 -4.40 -6.27
CA GLU A 63 11.91 -4.53 -6.15
C GLU A 63 12.65 -3.24 -6.57
N LYS A 64 12.03 -2.42 -7.43
CA LYS A 64 12.65 -1.21 -8.00
C LYS A 64 12.30 0.03 -7.17
N LYS A 65 13.32 0.76 -6.72
CA LYS A 65 13.17 1.90 -5.79
C LYS A 65 12.57 3.16 -6.41
N ASP A 66 12.73 3.37 -7.72
CA ASP A 66 12.40 4.64 -8.40
C ASP A 66 11.36 4.48 -9.54
N LEU A 67 10.41 3.55 -9.38
CA LEU A 67 9.30 3.39 -10.31
C LEU A 67 8.22 4.46 -10.09
N SER A 68 7.83 5.13 -11.16
CA SER A 68 6.64 5.98 -11.21
C SER A 68 5.49 5.25 -11.91
N TYR A 69 4.27 5.48 -11.43
CA TYR A 69 3.05 4.82 -11.92
C TYR A 69 2.02 5.83 -12.40
N SER A 70 1.25 5.47 -13.41
CA SER A 70 0.04 6.18 -13.82
C SER A 70 -1.07 5.18 -14.06
N PHE A 71 -2.14 5.27 -13.29
CA PHE A 71 -3.29 4.37 -13.37
C PHE A 71 -4.42 5.03 -14.13
N PHE A 72 -5.08 4.29 -15.02
CA PHE A 72 -6.16 4.79 -15.85
C PHE A 72 -7.46 4.06 -15.54
N THR A 73 -8.57 4.76 -15.76
CA THR A 73 -9.90 4.21 -15.50
C THR A 73 -10.33 3.24 -16.59
N PRO A 74 -11.02 2.14 -16.23
CA PRO A 74 -11.42 1.75 -14.87
C PRO A 74 -10.25 1.25 -14.03
N TYR A 75 -10.23 1.53 -12.72
CA TYR A 75 -9.10 1.12 -11.84
C TYR A 75 -9.06 -0.38 -11.54
N GLU A 76 -10.12 -1.11 -11.89
CA GLU A 76 -10.23 -2.54 -11.71
C GLU A 76 -11.00 -3.20 -12.85
N GLY A 77 -10.81 -4.51 -13.02
CA GLY A 77 -11.53 -5.29 -14.01
C GLY A 77 -11.10 -5.03 -15.45
N LYS A 78 -11.91 -5.52 -16.39
CA LYS A 78 -11.62 -5.44 -17.82
C LYS A 78 -11.47 -3.98 -18.27
N GLY A 79 -10.38 -3.68 -18.96
CA GLY A 79 -10.07 -2.34 -19.46
C GLY A 79 -9.16 -1.54 -18.53
N SER A 80 -8.92 -2.02 -17.30
CA SER A 80 -7.96 -1.37 -16.40
C SER A 80 -6.55 -1.36 -16.98
N SER A 81 -5.86 -0.24 -16.82
CA SER A 81 -4.47 -0.11 -17.26
C SER A 81 -3.61 0.72 -16.31
N MET A 82 -2.33 0.40 -16.34
CA MET A 82 -1.28 1.06 -15.59
C MET A 82 -0.09 1.26 -16.52
N LYS A 83 0.48 2.47 -16.51
CA LYS A 83 1.79 2.75 -17.09
C LYS A 83 2.81 2.83 -15.98
N TYR A 84 4.00 2.26 -16.20
CA TYR A 84 5.13 2.38 -15.28
C TYR A 84 6.36 2.91 -16.01
N SER A 85 7.19 3.66 -15.29
CA SER A 85 8.46 4.18 -15.79
C SER A 85 9.45 4.29 -14.65
N ASP A 86 10.62 3.68 -14.83
CA ASP A 86 11.77 3.83 -13.96
C ASP A 86 12.57 5.06 -14.38
N LYS A 87 12.79 5.98 -13.44
CA LYS A 87 13.58 7.20 -13.69
C LYS A 87 15.07 6.90 -13.88
N SER A 88 15.55 5.78 -13.35
CA SER A 88 16.97 5.42 -13.27
C SER A 88 17.43 4.50 -14.41
N SER A 89 16.57 3.62 -14.92
CA SER A 89 16.98 2.51 -15.80
C SER A 89 16.42 2.57 -17.24
N SER A 90 15.71 3.64 -17.63
CA SER A 90 14.99 3.76 -18.92
C SER A 90 13.95 2.66 -19.19
N GLU A 91 13.74 1.76 -18.23
CA GLU A 91 12.69 0.74 -18.28
C GLU A 91 11.33 1.40 -18.08
N SER A 92 10.41 1.12 -18.99
CA SER A 92 9.04 1.61 -18.95
C SER A 92 8.14 0.59 -19.61
N GLY A 93 6.84 0.70 -19.39
CA GLY A 93 5.90 -0.23 -19.97
C GLY A 93 4.46 0.07 -19.61
N ASP A 94 3.57 -0.69 -20.24
CA ASP A 94 2.14 -0.62 -20.03
C ASP A 94 1.61 -1.99 -19.61
N PHE A 95 0.75 -2.00 -18.61
CA PHE A 95 0.15 -3.20 -18.06
C PHE A 95 -1.38 -3.09 -18.10
N PHE A 96 -2.04 -4.10 -18.63
CA PHE A 96 -3.48 -4.08 -18.89
C PHE A 96 -4.19 -5.31 -18.36
N ILE A 97 -5.41 -5.11 -17.85
CA ILE A 97 -6.38 -6.19 -17.62
C ILE A 97 -7.28 -6.30 -18.85
N ARG A 98 -7.08 -7.35 -19.66
CA ARG A 98 -7.87 -7.58 -20.88
C ARG A 98 -9.14 -8.38 -20.65
N TYR A 99 -9.16 -9.17 -19.58
CA TYR A 99 -10.33 -9.94 -19.18
C TYR A 99 -10.32 -10.15 -17.67
N SER A 100 -11.49 -10.09 -17.05
CA SER A 100 -11.67 -10.40 -15.63
C SER A 100 -13.00 -11.11 -15.45
N ASN A 101 -12.97 -12.27 -14.78
CA ASN A 101 -14.11 -13.04 -14.32
C ASN A 101 -13.98 -13.17 -12.79
N PRO A 102 -14.84 -12.47 -12.02
CA PRO A 102 -14.76 -12.40 -10.57
C PRO A 102 -14.52 -13.75 -9.89
N GLY A 103 -13.45 -13.83 -9.09
CA GLY A 103 -13.06 -15.02 -8.32
C GLY A 103 -12.57 -16.21 -9.15
N LYS A 104 -12.47 -16.10 -10.48
CA LYS A 104 -12.19 -17.23 -11.38
C LYS A 104 -10.97 -17.02 -12.26
N THR A 105 -10.89 -15.93 -13.02
CA THR A 105 -9.83 -15.76 -14.03
C THR A 105 -9.57 -14.30 -14.34
N ILE A 106 -8.29 -13.95 -14.52
CA ILE A 106 -7.86 -12.65 -15.05
C ILE A 106 -6.85 -12.90 -16.17
N ARG A 107 -6.92 -12.09 -17.23
CA ARG A 107 -5.92 -12.09 -18.30
C ARG A 107 -5.25 -10.73 -18.41
N TYR A 108 -3.93 -10.73 -18.30
CA TYR A 108 -3.12 -9.53 -18.42
C TYR A 108 -2.34 -9.47 -19.71
N GLN A 109 -1.99 -8.24 -20.10
CA GLN A 109 -0.97 -7.96 -21.10
C GLN A 109 0.05 -7.00 -20.51
N LEU A 110 1.32 -7.38 -20.56
CA LEU A 110 2.45 -6.55 -20.15
C LEU A 110 3.29 -6.19 -21.36
N PHE A 111 3.41 -4.90 -21.66
CA PHE A 111 4.29 -4.35 -22.67
C PHE A 111 5.53 -3.79 -21.98
N GLU A 112 6.72 -4.21 -22.43
CA GLU A 112 7.99 -3.71 -21.93
C GLU A 112 8.70 -2.86 -23.00
N GLY A 113 9.14 -1.68 -22.60
CA GLY A 113 9.83 -0.71 -23.43
C GLY A 113 9.02 -0.30 -24.66
N LYS A 114 9.67 -0.36 -25.83
CA LYS A 114 9.06 -0.08 -27.14
C LYS A 114 8.59 -1.35 -27.87
N ASN A 115 8.53 -2.49 -27.17
CA ASN A 115 8.12 -3.74 -27.79
C ASN A 115 6.60 -3.75 -28.01
N ASN A 116 6.18 -3.94 -29.26
CA ASN A 116 4.76 -4.03 -29.63
C ASN A 116 4.14 -5.40 -29.29
N ASN A 117 4.96 -6.38 -28.89
CA ASN A 117 4.49 -7.70 -28.50
C ASN A 117 4.47 -7.82 -26.96
N PRO A 118 3.30 -8.03 -26.34
CA PRO A 118 3.22 -8.14 -24.90
C PRO A 118 3.51 -9.57 -24.42
N TYR A 119 3.86 -9.68 -23.14
CA TYR A 119 3.67 -10.93 -22.40
C TYR A 119 2.18 -11.13 -22.17
N LEU A 120 1.70 -12.35 -22.39
CA LEU A 120 0.33 -12.75 -22.09
C LEU A 120 0.34 -13.55 -20.79
N ILE A 121 -0.40 -13.10 -19.79
CA ILE A 121 -0.39 -13.70 -18.45
C ILE A 121 -1.84 -14.04 -18.07
N ASP A 122 -2.15 -15.33 -18.09
CA ASP A 122 -3.46 -15.87 -17.77
C ASP A 122 -3.45 -16.48 -16.37
N VAL A 123 -4.14 -15.84 -15.43
CA VAL A 123 -4.22 -16.24 -14.03
C VAL A 123 -5.60 -16.85 -13.74
N LYS A 124 -5.63 -18.09 -13.27
CA LYS A 124 -6.86 -18.78 -12.84
C LYS A 124 -6.83 -19.03 -11.33
N PHE A 125 -7.96 -18.84 -10.69
CA PHE A 125 -8.13 -19.05 -9.25
C PHE A 125 -9.00 -20.27 -8.99
N ARG A 126 -8.62 -21.07 -8.00
CA ARG A 126 -9.42 -22.17 -7.47
C ARG A 126 -9.55 -22.01 -5.95
N PRO A 127 -10.75 -21.66 -5.45
CA PRO A 127 -11.01 -21.62 -4.02
C PRO A 127 -10.93 -23.04 -3.41
N GLU A 128 -10.26 -23.16 -2.27
CA GLU A 128 -10.15 -24.40 -1.50
C GLU A 128 -10.38 -24.10 0.00
N GLY A 129 -11.65 -23.94 0.37
CA GLY A 129 -12.04 -23.57 1.74
C GLY A 129 -11.51 -22.18 2.12
N THR A 130 -10.58 -22.13 3.08
CA THR A 130 -9.93 -20.89 3.53
C THR A 130 -8.68 -20.52 2.72
N LYS A 131 -8.33 -21.32 1.71
CA LYS A 131 -7.16 -21.12 0.85
C LYS A 131 -7.56 -20.87 -0.60
N THR A 132 -6.63 -20.34 -1.38
CA THR A 132 -6.79 -20.14 -2.82
C THR A 132 -5.57 -20.68 -3.56
N LYS A 133 -5.79 -21.58 -4.53
CA LYS A 133 -4.77 -21.98 -5.50
C LYS A 133 -4.82 -21.07 -6.72
N ILE A 134 -3.66 -20.70 -7.22
CA ILE A 134 -3.46 -19.74 -8.29
C ILE A 134 -2.64 -20.42 -9.38
N PHE A 135 -3.18 -20.47 -10.59
CA PHE A 135 -2.54 -21.07 -11.77
C PHE A 135 -2.17 -19.97 -12.74
N TRP A 136 -0.88 -19.84 -13.01
CA TRP A 136 -0.30 -18.87 -13.92
C TRP A 136 0.01 -19.56 -15.23
N ASN A 137 -0.46 -19.01 -16.34
CA ASN A 137 -0.06 -19.45 -17.68
C ASN A 137 0.56 -18.24 -18.37
N ILE A 138 1.85 -18.32 -18.67
CA ILE A 138 2.61 -17.20 -19.20
C ILE A 138 3.10 -17.54 -20.59
N HIS A 139 2.93 -16.60 -21.51
CA HIS A 139 3.46 -16.66 -22.86
C HIS A 139 4.37 -15.45 -23.09
N THR A 140 5.65 -15.70 -23.39
CA THR A 140 6.61 -14.64 -23.67
C THR A 140 6.42 -14.08 -25.09
N PRO A 141 6.72 -12.79 -25.33
CA PRO A 141 6.63 -12.23 -26.67
C PRO A 141 7.68 -12.86 -27.60
N LYS A 142 7.40 -12.83 -28.91
CA LYS A 142 8.37 -13.25 -29.92
C LYS A 142 9.63 -12.40 -29.83
N ARG A 143 10.78 -13.07 -29.82
CA ARG A 143 12.12 -12.46 -29.75
C ARG A 143 12.81 -12.48 -31.11
N SER A 144 13.65 -11.48 -31.35
CA SER A 144 14.53 -11.49 -32.53
C SER A 144 15.54 -12.63 -32.42
N TYR A 145 16.12 -13.04 -33.55
CA TYR A 145 16.93 -14.25 -33.66
C TYR A 145 18.03 -14.37 -32.58
N LEU A 146 18.79 -13.28 -32.34
CA LEU A 146 19.88 -13.29 -31.36
C LEU A 146 19.41 -13.15 -29.91
N GLU A 147 18.16 -12.74 -29.67
CA GLU A 147 17.58 -12.56 -28.33
C GLU A 147 16.84 -13.81 -27.83
N ARG A 148 16.74 -14.85 -28.66
CA ARG A 148 16.03 -16.09 -28.31
C ARG A 148 16.61 -16.78 -27.08
N SER A 149 17.90 -16.61 -26.80
CA SER A 149 18.56 -17.11 -25.58
C SER A 149 17.86 -16.66 -24.29
N LEU A 150 17.24 -15.48 -24.28
CA LEU A 150 16.47 -14.98 -23.13
C LEU A 150 15.26 -15.86 -22.81
N ASN A 151 14.67 -16.55 -23.80
CA ASN A 151 13.55 -17.47 -23.56
C ASN A 151 13.97 -18.67 -22.72
N LEU A 152 15.26 -19.07 -22.72
CA LEU A 152 15.74 -20.20 -21.92
C LEU A 152 15.65 -19.90 -20.42
N LEU A 153 15.96 -18.65 -20.03
CA LEU A 153 15.99 -18.20 -18.63
C LEU A 153 14.67 -17.56 -18.16
N ALA A 154 13.75 -17.29 -19.09
CA ALA A 154 12.52 -16.56 -18.79
C ALA A 154 11.66 -17.25 -17.73
N GLU A 155 11.52 -18.57 -17.81
CA GLU A 155 10.68 -19.33 -16.87
C GLU A 155 11.19 -19.21 -15.43
N ASP A 156 12.48 -19.45 -15.19
CA ASP A 156 13.08 -19.35 -13.86
C ASP A 156 12.93 -17.94 -13.27
N PHE A 157 13.12 -16.92 -14.10
CA PHE A 157 12.93 -15.53 -13.69
C PHE A 157 11.48 -15.24 -13.26
N PHE A 158 10.50 -15.63 -14.08
CA PHE A 158 9.09 -15.43 -13.78
C PHE A 158 8.63 -16.24 -12.57
N VAL A 159 9.02 -17.50 -12.45
CA VAL A 159 8.66 -18.37 -11.31
C VAL A 159 9.20 -17.79 -10.00
N SER A 160 10.49 -17.38 -9.99
CA SER A 160 11.10 -16.73 -8.83
C SER A 160 10.37 -15.44 -8.43
N ASN A 161 10.02 -14.60 -9.42
CA ASN A 161 9.29 -13.37 -9.17
C ASN A 161 7.86 -13.62 -8.64
N ILE A 162 7.15 -14.62 -9.18
CA ILE A 162 5.82 -15.02 -8.69
C ILE A 162 5.91 -15.49 -7.23
N ASP A 163 6.87 -16.35 -6.91
CA ASP A 163 6.99 -16.89 -5.55
C ASP A 163 7.31 -15.81 -4.52
N LYS A 164 8.19 -14.86 -4.86
CA LYS A 164 8.41 -13.66 -4.03
C LYS A 164 7.15 -12.80 -3.91
N SER A 165 6.45 -12.57 -5.02
CA SER A 165 5.21 -11.78 -5.05
C SER A 165 4.13 -12.39 -4.15
N ILE A 166 3.95 -13.70 -4.18
CA ILE A 166 2.96 -14.40 -3.33
C ILE A 166 3.32 -14.30 -1.85
N LYS A 167 4.61 -14.34 -1.49
CA LYS A 167 5.07 -14.08 -0.11
C LYS A 167 4.75 -12.65 0.33
N ASN A 168 5.01 -11.66 -0.51
CA ASN A 168 4.68 -10.26 -0.23
C ASN A 168 3.17 -10.08 -0.03
N LEU A 169 2.36 -10.71 -0.89
CA LEU A 169 0.90 -10.67 -0.79
C LEU A 169 0.39 -11.32 0.51
N TYR A 170 0.98 -12.45 0.90
CA TYR A 170 0.65 -13.12 2.16
C TYR A 170 0.89 -12.21 3.36
N GLN A 171 2.05 -11.54 3.41
CA GLN A 171 2.37 -10.58 4.48
C GLN A 171 1.41 -9.39 4.50
N LEU A 172 1.14 -8.80 3.32
CA LEU A 172 0.21 -7.68 3.18
C LEU A 172 -1.20 -8.03 3.70
N LEU A 173 -1.71 -9.20 3.31
CA LEU A 173 -3.03 -9.66 3.75
C LEU A 173 -3.04 -10.01 5.25
N GLY A 174 -1.96 -10.55 5.80
CA GLY A 174 -1.83 -10.82 7.23
C GLY A 174 -1.94 -9.55 8.09
N ASN A 175 -1.23 -8.49 7.71
CA ASN A 175 -1.30 -7.20 8.39
C ASN A 175 -2.72 -6.62 8.34
N LYS A 176 -3.41 -6.71 7.19
CA LYS A 176 -4.80 -6.28 7.04
C LYS A 176 -5.78 -7.10 7.89
N VAL A 177 -5.66 -8.44 7.90
CA VAL A 177 -6.53 -9.33 8.69
C VAL A 177 -6.40 -9.05 10.20
N ASN A 178 -5.17 -8.86 10.68
CA ASN A 178 -4.93 -8.52 12.08
C ASN A 178 -5.60 -7.19 12.44
N LYS A 179 -5.51 -6.18 11.57
CA LYS A 179 -6.20 -4.91 11.75
C LYS A 179 -7.72 -5.10 11.80
N ASP A 180 -8.32 -5.82 10.84
CA ASP A 180 -9.76 -6.07 10.79
C ASP A 180 -10.27 -6.78 12.06
N GLN A 181 -9.55 -7.80 12.54
CA GLN A 181 -9.89 -8.54 13.75
C GLN A 181 -9.78 -7.68 15.01
N GLN A 182 -8.74 -6.85 15.11
CA GLN A 182 -8.62 -5.86 16.19
C GLN A 182 -9.84 -4.94 16.19
N LEU A 183 -10.24 -4.42 15.03
CA LEU A 183 -11.43 -3.57 14.90
C LEU A 183 -12.73 -4.29 15.29
N ALA A 184 -12.90 -5.55 14.91
CA ALA A 184 -14.10 -6.34 15.23
C ALA A 184 -14.23 -6.67 16.74
N SER A 185 -13.11 -6.71 17.47
CA SER A 185 -13.07 -7.01 18.91
C SER A 185 -13.36 -5.80 19.82
N ILE A 186 -13.50 -4.61 19.23
CA ILE A 186 -13.66 -3.36 19.96
C ILE A 186 -15.00 -3.29 20.71
N LYS A 187 -14.94 -2.90 21.99
CA LYS A 187 -16.11 -2.49 22.78
C LYS A 187 -16.23 -0.96 22.76
N TYR A 188 -17.34 -0.45 22.24
CA TYR A 188 -17.56 0.99 22.01
C TYR A 188 -18.08 1.76 23.25
N ASP A 189 -18.57 1.06 24.28
CA ASP A 189 -19.26 1.69 25.42
C ASP A 189 -18.49 1.62 26.75
N SER A 190 -17.15 1.49 26.71
CA SER A 190 -16.35 1.36 27.92
C SER A 190 -15.07 2.16 27.87
N ILE A 191 -14.81 2.93 28.93
CA ILE A 191 -13.52 3.58 29.14
C ILE A 191 -12.50 2.52 29.54
N MET A 192 -11.42 2.46 28.77
CA MET A 192 -10.29 1.57 28.97
C MET A 192 -9.05 2.37 29.33
N ILE A 193 -8.05 1.68 29.87
CA ILE A 193 -6.80 2.27 30.34
C ILE A 193 -5.66 1.47 29.71
N GLU A 194 -4.71 2.17 29.09
CA GLU A 194 -3.47 1.57 28.60
C GLU A 194 -2.28 2.49 28.89
N ASN A 195 -1.09 1.91 28.84
CA ASN A 195 0.14 2.69 28.77
C ASN A 195 0.51 2.80 27.30
N ARG A 196 0.55 4.03 26.79
CA ARG A 196 0.94 4.33 25.41
C ARG A 196 2.42 4.64 25.37
N GLU A 197 3.13 4.05 24.40
CA GLU A 197 4.51 4.41 24.10
C GLU A 197 4.60 5.79 23.42
N GLY A 198 5.77 6.41 23.47
CA GLY A 198 6.02 7.65 22.76
C GLY A 198 6.00 7.45 21.24
N ALA A 199 5.63 8.48 20.51
CA ALA A 199 5.57 8.44 19.04
C ALA A 199 6.09 9.74 18.42
N LEU A 200 6.75 9.64 17.28
CA LEU A 200 7.09 10.80 16.46
C LEU A 200 6.04 10.94 15.36
N LEU A 201 5.30 12.03 15.36
CA LEU A 201 4.31 12.33 14.34
C LEU A 201 4.87 13.30 13.30
N LEU A 202 4.58 13.05 12.03
CA LEU A 202 4.70 14.01 10.95
C LEU A 202 3.31 14.52 10.58
N GLY A 203 3.11 15.83 10.52
CA GLY A 203 1.77 16.37 10.31
C GLY A 203 1.75 17.86 10.02
N VAL A 204 0.57 18.44 10.17
CA VAL A 204 0.30 19.86 9.93
C VAL A 204 -0.44 20.46 11.13
N ASN A 205 -0.10 21.72 11.47
CA ASN A 205 -0.90 22.52 12.39
C ASN A 205 -2.03 23.21 11.63
N VAL A 206 -3.24 23.13 12.16
CA VAL A 206 -4.46 23.63 11.52
C VAL A 206 -5.25 24.48 12.49
N SER A 207 -5.83 25.57 12.01
CA SER A 207 -6.87 26.32 12.68
C SER A 207 -8.07 26.44 11.76
N THR A 208 -9.28 26.20 12.27
CA THR A 208 -10.50 26.27 11.48
C THR A 208 -11.70 26.65 12.34
N ARG A 209 -12.79 27.07 11.68
CA ARG A 209 -14.05 27.34 12.35
C ARG A 209 -14.63 26.06 12.94
N ASN A 210 -14.99 26.11 14.22
CA ASN A 210 -15.58 25.00 14.95
C ASN A 210 -17.11 24.96 14.76
N SER A 211 -17.54 24.75 13.52
CA SER A 211 -18.93 24.40 13.20
C SER A 211 -19.00 22.99 12.64
N LYS A 212 -20.13 22.30 12.87
CA LYS A 212 -20.31 20.86 12.57
C LYS A 212 -19.84 20.48 11.16
N ASP A 213 -20.27 21.23 10.15
CA ASP A 213 -19.97 20.91 8.75
C ASP A 213 -18.57 21.36 8.32
N VAL A 214 -18.03 22.43 8.93
CA VAL A 214 -16.75 23.00 8.53
C VAL A 214 -15.59 22.21 9.15
N LEU A 215 -15.70 21.86 10.44
CA LEU A 215 -14.65 21.14 11.14
C LEU A 215 -14.40 19.78 10.49
N PHE A 216 -15.44 18.98 10.25
CA PHE A 216 -15.24 17.63 9.70
C PHE A 216 -14.71 17.69 8.27
N LYS A 217 -15.21 18.59 7.42
CA LYS A 217 -14.65 18.80 6.08
C LYS A 217 -13.17 19.19 6.11
N ASN A 218 -12.78 20.04 7.06
CA ASN A 218 -11.40 20.44 7.24
C ASN A 218 -10.52 19.28 7.74
N VAL A 219 -11.06 18.41 8.60
CA VAL A 219 -10.41 17.16 9.03
C VAL A 219 -10.21 16.22 7.84
N LEU A 220 -11.23 16.00 7.00
CA LEU A 220 -11.13 15.16 5.80
C LEU A 220 -10.05 15.67 4.83
N MET A 221 -10.04 16.98 4.58
CA MET A 221 -9.04 17.62 3.72
C MET A 221 -7.61 17.41 4.25
N ASN A 222 -7.41 17.63 5.56
CA ASN A 222 -6.08 17.48 6.17
C ASN A 222 -5.66 16.01 6.35
N HIS A 223 -6.62 15.09 6.53
CA HIS A 223 -6.37 13.65 6.45
C HIS A 223 -5.77 13.31 5.09
N GLY A 224 -6.48 13.66 4.00
CA GLY A 224 -6.00 13.43 2.64
C GLY A 224 -4.63 14.07 2.39
N LYS A 225 -4.44 15.32 2.80
CA LYS A 225 -3.14 16.03 2.65
C LYS A 225 -1.99 15.27 3.31
N VAL A 226 -2.14 14.90 4.59
CA VAL A 226 -1.06 14.27 5.35
C VAL A 226 -0.81 12.84 4.89
N VAL A 227 -1.86 12.05 4.70
CA VAL A 227 -1.73 10.65 4.27
C VAL A 227 -1.17 10.57 2.85
N ASN A 228 -1.60 11.42 1.92
CA ASN A 228 -1.06 11.44 0.56
C ASN A 228 0.41 11.86 0.53
N PHE A 229 0.83 12.78 1.39
CA PHE A 229 2.23 13.16 1.52
C PHE A 229 3.09 11.99 1.99
N VAL A 230 2.63 11.26 3.02
CA VAL A 230 3.34 10.07 3.51
C VAL A 230 3.39 8.96 2.46
N ARG A 231 2.28 8.71 1.75
CA ARG A 231 2.22 7.65 0.72
C ARG A 231 3.02 8.00 -0.54
N SER A 232 2.81 9.20 -1.07
CA SER A 232 3.28 9.59 -2.41
C SER A 232 4.65 10.24 -2.36
N ASP A 233 4.82 11.27 -1.53
CA ASP A 233 6.07 12.03 -1.47
C ASP A 233 7.15 11.29 -0.68
N LEU A 234 6.78 10.58 0.39
CA LEU A 234 7.70 9.79 1.19
C LEU A 234 7.78 8.31 0.78
N GLY A 235 6.95 7.88 -0.17
CA GLY A 235 6.94 6.54 -0.72
C GLY A 235 6.61 5.43 0.29
N LYS A 236 5.84 5.74 1.34
CA LYS A 236 5.52 4.79 2.42
C LYS A 236 4.26 3.99 2.12
N LYS A 237 4.33 2.68 2.36
CA LYS A 237 3.17 1.78 2.33
C LYS A 237 2.33 1.92 3.60
N ASP A 238 1.05 1.52 3.52
CA ASP A 238 0.07 1.62 4.61
C ASP A 238 0.47 0.90 5.90
N ASP A 239 1.35 -0.08 5.83
CA ASP A 239 1.88 -0.84 6.96
C ASP A 239 3.23 -0.30 7.48
N GLU A 240 3.81 0.72 6.83
CA GLU A 240 5.05 1.36 7.24
C GLU A 240 4.85 2.62 8.11
N PHE A 241 3.62 3.09 8.27
CA PHE A 241 3.28 4.24 9.10
C PHE A 241 2.08 3.96 10.00
N GLY A 242 1.99 4.70 11.11
CA GLY A 242 0.96 4.47 12.12
C GLY A 242 -0.40 5.04 11.75
N THR A 243 -1.37 4.85 12.64
CA THR A 243 -2.74 5.36 12.42
C THR A 243 -2.77 6.89 12.46
N PRO A 244 -3.40 7.57 11.48
CA PRO A 244 -3.56 9.02 11.49
C PRO A 244 -4.28 9.50 12.75
N VAL A 245 -3.77 10.58 13.35
CA VAL A 245 -4.26 11.11 14.61
C VAL A 245 -4.45 12.62 14.54
N MET A 246 -5.60 13.08 15.03
CA MET A 246 -5.84 14.49 15.33
C MET A 246 -5.57 14.74 16.81
N ILE A 247 -4.74 15.73 17.12
CA ILE A 247 -4.43 16.17 18.47
C ILE A 247 -5.01 17.56 18.70
N THR A 248 -5.85 17.72 19.71
CA THR A 248 -6.44 19.01 20.06
C THR A 248 -6.48 19.20 21.56
N ASN A 249 -6.54 20.46 22.02
CA ASN A 249 -6.79 20.74 23.42
C ASN A 249 -8.30 20.56 23.70
N PRO A 250 -8.71 19.68 24.66
CA PRO A 250 -10.13 19.47 24.95
C PRO A 250 -10.90 20.76 25.30
N SER A 251 -10.24 21.79 25.85
CA SER A 251 -10.89 23.07 26.14
C SER A 251 -11.36 23.79 24.88
N ASN A 252 -10.62 23.65 23.78
CA ASN A 252 -10.85 24.39 22.54
C ASN A 252 -12.07 23.86 21.76
N LEU A 253 -12.60 22.69 22.14
CA LEU A 253 -13.80 22.11 21.52
C LEU A 253 -15.05 22.98 21.72
N LYS A 254 -15.02 23.95 22.64
CA LYS A 254 -16.13 24.89 22.89
C LYS A 254 -15.94 26.24 22.20
N ASP A 255 -14.74 26.50 21.68
CA ASP A 255 -14.39 27.78 21.07
C ASP A 255 -15.00 27.89 19.67
N LYS A 256 -15.18 29.11 19.16
CA LYS A 256 -15.68 29.34 17.79
C LYS A 256 -14.68 28.91 16.72
N GLU A 257 -13.40 28.92 17.08
CA GLU A 257 -12.28 28.45 16.27
C GLU A 257 -11.55 27.36 17.04
N ILE A 258 -11.12 26.32 16.33
CA ILE A 258 -10.42 25.19 16.91
C ILE A 258 -9.08 25.02 16.22
N SER A 259 -8.03 24.93 17.04
CA SER A 259 -6.69 24.58 16.60
C SER A 259 -6.40 23.12 16.92
N TYR A 260 -5.83 22.40 15.96
CA TYR A 260 -5.41 21.02 16.12
C TYR A 260 -4.16 20.72 15.29
N PHE A 261 -3.43 19.69 15.70
CA PHE A 261 -2.38 19.09 14.89
C PHE A 261 -2.94 17.81 14.27
N TYR A 262 -2.74 17.62 12.97
CA TYR A 262 -3.11 16.39 12.27
C TYR A 262 -1.85 15.72 11.78
N GLY A 263 -1.59 14.49 12.22
CA GLY A 263 -0.36 13.81 11.87
C GLY A 263 -0.44 12.30 11.81
N VAL A 264 0.63 11.71 11.32
CA VAL A 264 0.82 10.27 11.14
C VAL A 264 2.09 9.86 11.90
N PRO A 265 2.03 8.79 12.73
CA PRO A 265 3.22 8.25 13.38
C PRO A 265 4.21 7.67 12.38
N LEU A 266 5.49 8.02 12.54
CA LEU A 266 6.61 7.47 11.77
C LEU A 266 7.62 6.81 12.70
N SER A 267 8.29 5.76 12.22
CA SER A 267 9.32 5.03 12.97
C SER A 267 10.59 5.84 13.21
N LYS A 268 10.87 6.84 12.35
CA LYS A 268 12.04 7.72 12.47
C LYS A 268 11.78 9.07 11.84
N ARG A 269 12.55 10.07 12.26
CA ARG A 269 12.58 11.39 11.62
C ARG A 269 13.18 11.27 10.23
N ILE A 270 12.57 11.96 9.27
CA ILE A 270 13.00 12.03 7.88
C ILE A 270 13.07 13.50 7.45
N PRO A 271 13.99 13.87 6.54
CA PRO A 271 14.03 15.23 5.99
C PRO A 271 12.74 15.53 5.24
N VAL A 272 12.13 16.67 5.51
CA VAL A 272 10.93 17.15 4.83
C VAL A 272 11.21 18.54 4.30
N SER A 273 11.03 18.76 3.00
CA SER A 273 11.28 20.03 2.32
C SER A 273 10.08 20.97 2.34
N ASP A 274 8.87 20.45 2.52
CA ASP A 274 7.64 21.25 2.61
C ASP A 274 7.50 21.85 4.02
N ASN A 275 7.58 23.18 4.10
CA ASN A 275 7.47 23.96 5.33
C ASN A 275 6.09 23.88 5.99
N ASN A 276 5.06 23.37 5.30
CA ASN A 276 3.75 23.14 5.90
C ASN A 276 3.75 21.97 6.88
N PHE A 277 4.71 21.06 6.75
CA PHE A 277 4.81 19.87 7.57
C PHE A 277 5.79 20.05 8.71
N ASN A 278 5.43 19.54 9.87
CA ASN A 278 6.27 19.57 11.04
C ASN A 278 6.18 18.28 11.85
N PHE A 279 7.22 18.07 12.66
CA PHE A 279 7.31 16.92 13.53
C PHE A 279 6.85 17.29 14.94
N GLN A 280 5.96 16.47 15.50
CA GLN A 280 5.53 16.56 16.90
C GLN A 280 5.83 15.26 17.63
N THR A 281 6.49 15.34 18.79
CA THR A 281 6.74 14.17 19.64
C THR A 281 5.62 14.02 20.66
N ILE A 282 5.04 12.82 20.73
CA ILE A 282 4.17 12.38 21.82
C ILE A 282 5.04 11.62 22.82
N ASN A 283 4.95 11.99 24.10
CA ASN A 283 5.61 11.28 25.18
C ASN A 283 4.79 10.07 25.62
N SER A 284 5.47 9.04 26.13
CA SER A 284 4.79 7.92 26.77
C SER A 284 3.95 8.40 27.95
N SER A 285 2.75 7.85 28.07
CA SER A 285 1.81 8.24 29.13
C SER A 285 0.77 7.16 29.37
N ARG A 286 0.19 7.19 30.55
CA ARG A 286 -1.05 6.46 30.82
C ARG A 286 -2.18 7.20 30.12
N VAL A 287 -2.99 6.49 29.34
CA VAL A 287 -4.09 7.10 28.59
C VAL A 287 -5.41 6.43 28.99
N TYR A 288 -6.46 7.24 29.14
CA TYR A 288 -7.83 6.77 29.12
C TYR A 288 -8.34 6.83 27.70
N TYR A 289 -8.93 5.74 27.21
CA TYR A 289 -9.47 5.73 25.87
C TYR A 289 -10.84 5.08 25.79
N ILE A 290 -11.59 5.44 24.77
CA ILE A 290 -12.88 4.86 24.42
C ILE A 290 -12.96 4.81 22.90
N TYR A 291 -13.54 3.74 22.37
CA TYR A 291 -13.80 3.64 20.95
C TYR A 291 -15.15 4.26 20.63
N PHE A 292 -15.22 4.98 19.51
CA PHE A 292 -16.44 5.63 19.04
C PHE A 292 -16.72 5.21 17.61
N GLN A 293 -17.97 4.84 17.33
CA GLN A 293 -18.48 4.65 15.99
C GLN A 293 -19.75 5.48 15.81
N GLY A 294 -19.84 6.24 14.73
CA GLY A 294 -21.03 7.03 14.39
C GLY A 294 -20.70 8.33 13.68
N ASN A 295 -21.69 9.23 13.58
CA ASN A 295 -21.47 10.57 13.03
C ASN A 295 -20.39 11.33 13.81
N TYR A 296 -19.42 11.92 13.10
CA TYR A 296 -18.28 12.62 13.69
C TYR A 296 -18.67 13.66 14.76
N ASN A 297 -19.80 14.34 14.61
CA ASN A 297 -20.24 15.36 15.57
C ASN A 297 -20.68 14.79 16.93
N ASN A 298 -21.04 13.51 17.00
CA ASN A 298 -21.57 12.87 18.21
C ASN A 298 -20.45 12.41 19.18
N ARG A 299 -19.19 12.37 18.71
CA ARG A 299 -18.02 11.95 19.52
C ARG A 299 -17.81 12.79 20.78
N ILE A 300 -18.34 14.03 20.81
CA ILE A 300 -18.24 14.96 21.94
C ILE A 300 -18.75 14.32 23.24
N LYS A 301 -19.77 13.46 23.18
CA LYS A 301 -20.29 12.75 24.36
C LYS A 301 -19.21 11.86 24.99
N ASN A 302 -18.55 11.02 24.19
CA ASN A 302 -17.48 10.13 24.64
C ASN A 302 -16.25 10.92 25.14
N ILE A 303 -15.90 12.03 24.49
CA ILE A 303 -14.84 12.94 24.97
C ILE A 303 -15.18 13.48 26.37
N GLN A 304 -16.43 13.89 26.60
CA GLN A 304 -16.86 14.37 27.91
C GLN A 304 -16.81 13.27 28.98
N GLU A 305 -17.07 12.02 28.62
CA GLU A 305 -16.95 10.87 29.54
C GLU A 305 -15.49 10.64 29.97
N LEU A 306 -14.54 10.72 29.03
CA LEU A 306 -13.09 10.66 29.34
C LEU A 306 -12.67 11.79 30.30
N LEU A 307 -13.09 13.02 30.01
CA LEU A 307 -12.76 14.18 30.85
C LEU A 307 -13.37 14.07 32.25
N LYS A 308 -14.62 13.61 32.35
CA LYS A 308 -15.28 13.34 33.65
C LYS A 308 -14.54 12.27 34.44
N LYS A 309 -14.06 11.22 33.78
CA LYS A 309 -13.29 10.15 34.41
C LYS A 309 -11.94 10.65 34.93
N ALA A 310 -11.19 11.41 34.14
CA ALA A 310 -9.93 12.03 34.59
C ALA A 310 -10.14 12.94 35.80
N LYS A 311 -11.20 13.77 35.78
CA LYS A 311 -11.56 14.65 36.90
C LYS A 311 -11.95 13.86 38.16
N ARG A 312 -12.75 12.80 38.03
CA ARG A 312 -13.13 11.91 39.16
C ARG A 312 -11.92 11.25 39.80
N ASP A 313 -10.95 10.87 38.98
CA ASP A 313 -9.71 10.25 39.44
C ASP A 313 -8.66 11.27 39.90
N THR A 314 -9.01 12.56 39.96
CA THR A 314 -8.16 13.68 40.38
C THR A 314 -6.86 13.83 39.56
N LEU A 315 -6.88 13.38 38.31
CA LEU A 315 -5.73 13.44 37.40
C LEU A 315 -5.78 14.68 36.51
N ARG A 316 -4.60 15.22 36.19
CA ARG A 316 -4.44 16.21 35.11
C ARG A 316 -4.53 15.48 33.77
N ASN A 317 -5.13 16.12 32.77
CA ASN A 317 -5.22 15.58 31.42
C ASN A 317 -4.31 16.32 30.44
N GLY A 318 -3.82 15.59 29.44
CA GLY A 318 -3.13 16.14 28.28
C GLY A 318 -4.10 16.56 27.17
N GLN A 319 -3.54 16.64 25.96
CA GLN A 319 -4.28 16.90 24.72
C GLN A 319 -5.11 15.67 24.32
N LEU A 320 -6.32 15.90 23.82
CA LEU A 320 -7.17 14.86 23.24
C LEU A 320 -6.55 14.34 21.95
N MET A 321 -6.56 13.03 21.78
CA MET A 321 -6.13 12.35 20.56
C MET A 321 -7.34 11.64 19.94
N GLU A 322 -7.63 11.91 18.67
CA GLU A 322 -8.64 11.22 17.87
C GLU A 322 -7.93 10.42 16.77
N GLU A 323 -7.79 9.11 16.95
CA GLU A 323 -7.15 8.22 15.95
C GLU A 323 -8.20 7.67 15.00
N PHE A 324 -7.99 7.85 13.70
CA PHE A 324 -8.90 7.42 12.63
C PHE A 324 -8.57 5.99 12.24
N LEU A 325 -9.32 5.03 12.77
CA LEU A 325 -9.07 3.60 12.59
C LEU A 325 -9.26 3.14 11.14
N GLU A 326 -10.14 3.84 10.43
CA GLU A 326 -10.43 3.72 9.00
C GLU A 326 -10.34 5.10 8.34
N GLU A 327 -10.17 5.12 7.01
CA GLU A 327 -10.15 6.35 6.24
C GLU A 327 -11.52 7.05 6.34
N PRO A 328 -11.58 8.27 6.90
CA PRO A 328 -12.85 8.97 7.06
C PRO A 328 -13.35 9.46 5.70
N THR A 329 -14.65 9.34 5.45
CA THR A 329 -15.29 9.80 4.22
C THR A 329 -16.48 10.70 4.55
N GLU A 330 -16.91 11.50 3.58
CA GLU A 330 -18.11 12.32 3.73
C GLU A 330 -19.35 11.42 3.77
N ASN A 331 -20.27 11.70 4.70
CA ASN A 331 -21.55 10.97 4.88
C ASN A 331 -21.45 9.50 5.34
N GLN A 332 -20.31 9.05 5.86
CA GLN A 332 -20.20 7.76 6.54
C GLN A 332 -19.89 7.94 8.03
N ASP A 333 -20.22 6.90 8.81
CA ASP A 333 -19.82 6.84 10.21
C ASP A 333 -18.30 6.75 10.32
N VAL A 334 -17.73 7.52 11.24
CA VAL A 334 -16.31 7.41 11.57
C VAL A 334 -16.11 6.34 12.62
N LYS A 335 -14.97 5.63 12.55
CA LYS A 335 -14.48 4.75 13.61
C LYS A 335 -13.24 5.38 14.23
N LEU A 336 -13.35 5.78 15.49
CA LEU A 336 -12.32 6.52 16.20
C LEU A 336 -11.87 5.78 17.46
N LYS A 337 -10.57 5.85 17.77
CA LYS A 337 -10.08 5.68 19.14
C LYS A 337 -9.86 7.07 19.74
N LEU A 338 -10.71 7.43 20.70
CA LEU A 338 -10.60 8.69 21.43
C LEU A 338 -9.74 8.44 22.66
N SER A 339 -8.61 9.13 22.78
CA SER A 339 -7.66 8.92 23.88
C SER A 339 -7.32 10.23 24.59
N LEU A 340 -7.21 10.15 25.91
CA LEU A 340 -6.86 11.26 26.79
C LEU A 340 -5.70 10.84 27.69
N PRO A 341 -4.47 11.36 27.44
CA PRO A 341 -3.35 11.20 28.36
C PRO A 341 -3.69 11.76 29.74
N VAL A 342 -3.30 11.04 30.79
CA VAL A 342 -3.53 11.43 32.18
C VAL A 342 -2.25 11.36 33.01
N TYR A 343 -2.09 12.31 33.90
CA TYR A 343 -0.91 12.50 34.75
C TYR A 343 -1.34 12.72 36.19
N ARG A 344 -0.53 12.21 37.12
CA ARG A 344 -0.72 12.45 38.57
C ARG A 344 -0.32 13.86 38.94
#